data_AF-A0A3S1B9E6-F1
#
_entry.id   AF-A0A3S1B9E6-F1
#
_cell.length_a   1.000
_cell.length_b   1.000
_cell.length_c   1.000
_cell.angle_alpha   90.00
_cell.angle_beta   90.00
_cell.angle_gamma   90.00
#
_symmetry.space_group_name_H-M   'P 1'
#
loop_
_entity.id
_entity.type
_entity.pdbx_description
1 polymer ?
#
loop_
_entity_poly.entity_id
_entity_poly.type
_entity_poly.pdbx_seq_one_letter_code
_entity_poly.pdbx_strand_id
1 'polypeptide(L)'
;MKIFHRSGVILLSLALTLMTCGVYNAAHAAGVQVQELRLKVGSKNAEINGSAQTIIQPYQTHGVTMVPLSVFKKAFEADIKLGDGNTVKILKGKHTITLTLGSPVIWVDGHKLRSESAPAMLHNTFMAPLRIVASGIGAKLSTGEGGQIVVRLGLDEAADPAGDGGMDIDTGKTRIGNSFYGWTMQYPSGLIPGSSGDESMATFSDSEDTYYLEIHAGSRISETADVDTLMDTLLTSARNSGETVLDQQVFPTAKVPYARIVTTDKDGSMWQERAYYGAGRIYTLYLASQTAKSYKDLQKYDALLNTFEPGFNREDKSIKDLSKVKNGMTETYNDDYGISMQIPAEWTADNSHRVYTGRGGTSLSIHAASAPAGLTLDSWAAQLQEQSKRTFLPEAFKWKGTTVVEASGEKALLQQAEYTYGGIWYQEKQLLLIKGGYRYLLDYSAPKELESGKDRFQDILTSLDIDFEGNAEILGSLEDYYFLSDTTRSVLKTSNNYQYTVSIPLYWTAINERYEQSQAEYQFPGGSFKLEADSSVDPDLTVWQLRSYYTEAAKSIKDFSLQSIDNVTLAGVPATVFRIHQTVNGVPQSKQVILFSDSSGQLYRITTTLNDTNGTPEQKAALEKAVQSFKFAK
;
A
#
# COMPACT_ATOMS: atom_id res chain seq x y z
N MET A 1 -48.69 -26.18 -71.40
CA MET A 1 -48.65 -27.56 -70.90
C MET A 1 -48.51 -27.50 -69.38
N LYS A 2 -49.58 -27.94 -68.70
CA LYS A 2 -49.77 -28.29 -67.28
C LYS A 2 -49.10 -27.40 -66.19
N ILE A 3 -49.85 -26.47 -65.56
CA ILE A 3 -50.83 -26.62 -64.43
C ILE A 3 -50.08 -26.20 -63.13
N PHE A 4 -50.22 -24.94 -62.64
CA PHE A 4 -51.18 -24.44 -61.61
C PHE A 4 -50.49 -24.34 -60.22
N HIS A 5 -50.81 -23.48 -59.24
CA HIS A 5 -51.91 -22.56 -58.87
C HIS A 5 -51.24 -21.44 -58.00
N ARG A 6 -51.47 -20.12 -58.11
CA ARG A 6 -52.69 -19.31 -57.81
C ARG A 6 -53.18 -19.52 -56.36
N SER A 7 -53.44 -18.53 -55.50
CA SER A 7 -53.94 -17.15 -55.66
C SER A 7 -53.93 -16.42 -54.31
N GLY A 8 -54.07 -15.08 -54.32
CA GLY A 8 -54.84 -14.35 -53.29
C GLY A 8 -54.29 -12.96 -52.94
N VAL A 9 -54.61 -11.84 -53.64
CA VAL A 9 -55.86 -11.02 -53.52
C VAL A 9 -55.82 -10.21 -52.21
N ILE A 10 -55.90 -8.88 -52.07
CA ILE A 10 -56.53 -7.72 -52.78
C ILE A 10 -55.96 -6.46 -52.06
N LEU A 11 -55.46 -5.38 -52.68
CA LEU A 11 -56.09 -4.30 -53.48
C LEU A 11 -56.25 -2.98 -52.69
N LEU A 12 -55.86 -1.89 -53.37
CA LEU A 12 -56.40 -0.51 -53.27
C LEU A 12 -56.01 0.32 -52.02
N SER A 13 -55.63 1.61 -52.11
CA SER A 13 -55.94 2.65 -53.09
C SER A 13 -55.06 3.89 -52.86
N LEU A 14 -54.80 4.64 -53.94
CA LEU A 14 -54.90 6.12 -54.09
C LEU A 14 -54.19 7.05 -53.07
N ALA A 15 -53.56 8.16 -53.42
CA ALA A 15 -53.63 9.01 -54.62
C ALA A 15 -52.52 10.08 -54.57
N LEU A 16 -52.17 10.65 -55.74
CA LEU A 16 -51.94 12.09 -56.03
C LEU A 16 -50.89 12.87 -55.20
N THR A 17 -50.02 13.76 -55.70
CA THR A 17 -49.94 14.53 -56.95
C THR A 17 -48.58 15.24 -57.03
N LEU A 18 -48.22 15.67 -58.24
CA LEU A 18 -47.12 16.54 -58.65
C LEU A 18 -46.74 17.72 -57.72
N MET A 19 -45.44 17.96 -57.54
CA MET A 19 -44.88 19.30 -57.37
C MET A 19 -43.41 19.38 -57.84
N THR A 20 -43.14 20.45 -58.57
CA THR A 20 -41.90 20.88 -59.22
C THR A 20 -40.91 21.55 -58.27
N CYS A 21 -39.62 21.41 -58.60
CA CYS A 21 -38.50 22.30 -58.28
C CYS A 21 -38.35 22.79 -56.83
N GLY A 22 -37.60 22.01 -56.05
CA GLY A 22 -36.85 22.51 -54.89
C GLY A 22 -35.40 22.10 -55.07
N VAL A 23 -34.53 23.08 -55.34
CA VAL A 23 -33.10 22.98 -55.08
C VAL A 23 -32.97 22.68 -53.60
N TYR A 24 -32.85 21.40 -53.25
CA TYR A 24 -32.38 21.04 -51.92
C TYR A 24 -30.90 21.35 -51.95
N ASN A 25 -30.57 22.55 -51.49
CA ASN A 25 -29.39 22.79 -50.71
C ASN A 25 -29.24 21.57 -49.79
N ALA A 26 -28.35 20.65 -50.15
CA ALA A 26 -27.66 19.90 -49.11
C ALA A 26 -26.88 20.99 -48.38
N ALA A 27 -27.54 21.62 -47.42
CA ALA A 27 -26.85 22.19 -46.31
C ALA A 27 -25.92 21.08 -45.84
N HIS A 28 -24.64 21.19 -46.17
CA HIS A 28 -23.62 20.86 -45.21
C HIS A 28 -23.98 21.67 -43.97
N ALA A 29 -24.90 21.12 -43.15
CA ALA A 29 -24.62 21.09 -41.75
C ALA A 29 -23.24 20.44 -41.73
N ALA A 30 -22.20 21.27 -41.62
CA ALA A 30 -21.00 20.87 -40.93
C ALA A 30 -21.53 20.41 -39.57
N GLY A 31 -21.96 19.16 -39.51
CA GLY A 31 -22.31 18.50 -38.29
C GLY A 31 -21.05 18.64 -37.49
N VAL A 32 -21.13 19.41 -36.41
CA VAL A 32 -20.10 19.42 -35.39
C VAL A 32 -19.82 17.94 -35.16
N GLN A 33 -18.66 17.47 -35.63
CA GLN A 33 -18.23 16.11 -35.41
C GLN A 33 -17.96 16.01 -33.92
N VAL A 34 -19.02 15.73 -33.16
CA VAL A 34 -18.89 15.45 -31.74
C VAL A 34 -18.24 14.07 -31.70
N GLN A 35 -16.93 14.05 -31.42
CA GLN A 35 -16.24 12.81 -31.14
C GLN A 35 -16.78 12.32 -29.79
N GLU A 36 -17.68 11.35 -29.85
CA GLU A 36 -18.46 10.86 -28.73
C GLU A 36 -18.52 9.33 -28.72
N LEU A 37 -18.31 8.75 -27.55
CA LEU A 37 -18.47 7.33 -27.27
C LEU A 37 -19.47 7.16 -26.14
N ARG A 38 -20.54 6.39 -26.35
CA ARG A 38 -21.46 5.94 -25.30
C ARG A 38 -21.38 4.44 -25.14
N LEU A 39 -21.23 3.98 -23.91
CA LEU A 39 -21.18 2.56 -23.58
C LEU A 39 -21.79 2.30 -22.22
N LYS A 40 -22.06 1.04 -21.91
CA LYS A 40 -22.54 0.62 -20.59
C LYS A 40 -21.78 -0.61 -20.13
N VAL A 41 -21.37 -0.62 -18.86
CA VAL A 41 -20.76 -1.81 -18.24
C VAL A 41 -21.73 -2.99 -18.36
N GLY A 42 -21.23 -4.13 -18.80
CA GLY A 42 -22.05 -5.32 -19.02
C GLY A 42 -22.80 -5.37 -20.37
N SER A 43 -22.70 -4.34 -21.23
CA SER A 43 -23.38 -4.31 -22.54
C SER A 43 -22.42 -4.54 -23.70
N LYS A 44 -22.84 -5.33 -24.70
CA LYS A 44 -22.13 -5.48 -25.99
C LYS A 44 -22.45 -4.37 -26.99
N ASN A 45 -23.40 -3.49 -26.69
CA ASN A 45 -23.81 -2.39 -27.55
C ASN A 45 -23.18 -1.08 -27.05
N ALA A 46 -22.52 -0.37 -27.95
CA ALA A 46 -22.01 0.98 -27.75
C ALA A 46 -22.45 1.88 -28.92
N GLU A 47 -22.57 3.17 -28.66
CA GLU A 47 -22.81 4.19 -29.68
C GLU A 47 -21.52 4.97 -29.91
N ILE A 48 -21.04 4.99 -31.15
CA ILE A 48 -19.80 5.66 -31.53
C ILE A 48 -20.15 6.71 -32.58
N ASN A 49 -19.97 7.98 -32.24
CA ASN A 49 -20.27 9.13 -33.11
C ASN A 49 -21.68 9.05 -33.72
N GLY A 50 -22.68 8.73 -32.90
CA GLY A 50 -24.09 8.61 -33.30
C GLY A 50 -24.49 7.27 -33.96
N SER A 51 -23.55 6.33 -34.13
CA SER A 51 -23.81 5.03 -34.76
C SER A 51 -23.69 3.89 -33.77
N ALA A 52 -24.74 3.07 -33.66
CA ALA A 52 -24.72 1.86 -32.84
C ALA A 52 -23.73 0.82 -33.41
N GLN A 53 -22.85 0.30 -32.56
CA GLN A 53 -21.87 -0.73 -32.88
C GLN A 53 -21.82 -1.80 -31.79
N THR A 54 -21.52 -3.04 -32.23
CA THR A 54 -21.21 -4.13 -31.31
C THR A 54 -19.75 -4.08 -30.91
N ILE A 55 -19.48 -4.16 -29.60
CA ILE A 55 -18.15 -4.18 -29.00
C ILE A 55 -18.01 -5.39 -28.07
N ILE A 56 -16.76 -5.74 -27.73
CA ILE A 56 -16.53 -6.62 -26.57
C ILE A 56 -17.06 -5.92 -25.33
N GLN A 57 -17.78 -6.68 -24.51
CA GLN A 57 -18.49 -6.18 -23.34
C GLN A 57 -17.52 -5.50 -22.37
N PRO A 58 -17.71 -4.20 -22.06
CA PRO A 58 -16.99 -3.55 -20.98
C PRO A 58 -17.31 -4.22 -19.65
N TYR A 59 -16.32 -4.36 -18.79
CA TYR A 59 -16.47 -4.93 -17.45
C TYR A 59 -15.84 -4.00 -16.42
N GLN A 60 -16.14 -4.26 -15.15
CA GLN A 60 -15.52 -3.54 -14.05
C GLN A 60 -14.67 -4.54 -13.26
N THR A 61 -13.46 -4.14 -12.92
CA THR A 61 -12.52 -4.89 -12.08
C THR A 61 -11.81 -3.87 -11.21
N HIS A 62 -11.66 -4.15 -9.91
CA HIS A 62 -11.05 -3.21 -8.94
C HIS A 62 -11.61 -1.77 -9.02
N GLY A 63 -12.93 -1.63 -9.20
CA GLY A 63 -13.60 -0.33 -9.37
C GLY A 63 -13.32 0.39 -10.70
N VAL A 64 -12.44 -0.13 -11.55
CA VAL A 64 -12.04 0.43 -12.85
C VAL A 64 -12.87 -0.18 -13.97
N THR A 65 -13.48 0.68 -14.79
CA THR A 65 -14.14 0.24 -16.02
C THR A 65 -13.11 -0.08 -17.09
N MET A 66 -13.08 -1.32 -17.55
CA MET A 66 -12.23 -1.82 -18.60
C MET A 66 -12.98 -1.83 -19.93
N VAL A 67 -12.38 -1.23 -20.96
CA VAL A 67 -13.00 -1.10 -22.30
C VAL A 67 -12.08 -1.58 -23.41
N PRO A 68 -12.61 -2.04 -24.55
CA PRO A 68 -11.80 -2.45 -25.69
C PRO A 68 -11.10 -1.25 -26.31
N LEU A 69 -9.76 -1.28 -26.47
CA LEU A 69 -9.03 -0.12 -27.03
C LEU A 69 -9.53 0.34 -28.40
N SER A 70 -10.08 -0.58 -29.20
CA SER A 70 -10.66 -0.27 -30.52
C SER A 70 -11.74 0.81 -30.49
N VAL A 71 -12.42 1.01 -29.35
CA VAL A 71 -13.46 2.05 -29.22
C VAL A 71 -12.87 3.45 -29.31
N PHE A 72 -11.65 3.67 -28.80
CA PHE A 72 -11.00 4.97 -28.85
C PHE A 72 -10.53 5.33 -30.26
N LYS A 73 -10.01 4.34 -31.01
CA LYS A 73 -9.66 4.53 -32.42
C LYS A 73 -10.88 4.90 -33.26
N LYS A 74 -12.01 4.25 -33.01
CA LYS A 74 -13.26 4.48 -33.76
C LYS A 74 -13.96 5.79 -33.36
N ALA A 75 -13.95 6.14 -32.07
CA ALA A 75 -14.64 7.32 -31.57
C ALA A 75 -13.83 8.61 -31.74
N PHE A 76 -12.52 8.54 -31.47
CA PHE A 76 -11.66 9.72 -31.34
C PHE A 76 -10.51 9.73 -32.36
N GLU A 77 -10.52 8.85 -33.35
CA GLU A 77 -9.45 8.76 -34.36
C GLU A 77 -8.04 8.63 -33.74
N ALA A 78 -7.94 8.02 -32.56
CA ALA A 78 -6.67 7.77 -31.90
C ALA A 78 -5.88 6.71 -32.69
N ASP A 79 -4.61 6.97 -32.98
CA ASP A 79 -3.73 5.99 -33.62
C ASP A 79 -3.19 5.02 -32.56
N ILE A 80 -3.28 3.73 -32.84
CA ILE A 80 -2.89 2.67 -31.90
C ILE A 80 -1.75 1.87 -32.53
N LYS A 81 -0.58 1.94 -31.91
CA LYS A 81 0.64 1.25 -32.33
C LYS A 81 1.04 0.21 -31.32
N LEU A 82 1.36 -0.99 -31.79
CA LEU A 82 2.00 -2.02 -30.99
C LEU A 82 3.50 -1.72 -30.91
N GLY A 83 4.06 -1.70 -29.71
CA GLY A 83 5.48 -1.55 -29.43
C GLY A 83 6.11 -2.87 -28.97
N ASP A 84 7.39 -2.82 -28.64
CA ASP A 84 8.13 -3.98 -28.11
C ASP A 84 7.73 -4.28 -26.65
N GLY A 85 7.83 -5.56 -26.23
CA GLY A 85 7.60 -5.96 -24.83
C GLY A 85 6.15 -5.84 -24.35
N ASN A 86 5.18 -6.21 -25.19
CA ASN A 86 3.74 -6.14 -24.89
C ASN A 86 3.22 -4.72 -24.56
N THR A 87 3.86 -3.70 -25.14
CA THR A 87 3.41 -2.32 -25.04
C THR A 87 2.44 -1.93 -26.16
N VAL A 88 1.45 -1.12 -25.82
CA VAL A 88 0.52 -0.48 -26.75
C VAL A 88 0.62 1.02 -26.56
N LYS A 89 0.96 1.74 -27.63
CA LYS A 89 1.00 3.20 -27.68
C LYS A 89 -0.25 3.74 -28.35
N ILE A 90 -0.90 4.71 -27.72
CA ILE A 90 -2.06 5.42 -28.22
C ILE A 90 -1.63 6.87 -28.46
N LEU A 91 -1.87 7.37 -29.67
CA LEU A 91 -1.46 8.70 -30.11
C LEU A 91 -2.71 9.50 -30.51
N LYS A 92 -2.89 10.69 -29.92
CA LYS A 92 -3.95 11.62 -30.30
C LYS A 92 -3.47 13.05 -30.20
N GLY A 93 -3.23 13.69 -31.35
CA GLY A 93 -2.67 15.04 -31.39
C GLY A 93 -1.29 15.08 -30.72
N LYS A 94 -1.14 15.91 -29.67
CA LYS A 94 0.08 15.99 -28.85
C LYS A 94 0.16 14.90 -27.77
N HIS A 95 -0.92 14.17 -27.53
CA HIS A 95 -1.01 13.20 -26.44
C HIS A 95 -0.48 11.81 -26.84
N THR A 96 0.29 11.20 -25.94
CA THR A 96 0.86 9.86 -26.06
C THR A 96 0.59 9.05 -24.79
N ILE A 97 -0.17 7.97 -24.91
CA ILE A 97 -0.38 7.01 -23.81
C ILE A 97 0.37 5.73 -24.13
N THR A 98 1.23 5.24 -23.23
CA THR A 98 1.86 3.91 -23.33
C THR A 98 1.29 3.00 -22.25
N LEU A 99 0.62 1.95 -22.69
CA LEU A 99 0.09 0.88 -21.87
C LEU A 99 1.00 -0.33 -21.99
N THR A 100 1.23 -1.05 -20.90
CA THR A 100 1.92 -2.35 -20.93
C THR A 100 0.96 -3.42 -20.44
N LEU A 101 0.82 -4.51 -21.19
CA LEU A 101 -0.05 -5.62 -20.80
C LEU A 101 0.37 -6.17 -19.43
N GLY A 102 -0.59 -6.35 -18.52
CA GLY A 102 -0.35 -6.89 -17.18
C GLY A 102 0.34 -5.92 -16.21
N SER A 103 0.63 -4.68 -16.63
CA SER A 103 1.24 -3.65 -15.78
C SER A 103 0.20 -2.62 -15.37
N PRO A 104 0.01 -2.35 -14.05
CA PRO A 104 -0.84 -1.26 -13.59
C PRO A 104 -0.22 0.12 -13.88
N VAL A 105 1.07 0.15 -14.25
CA VAL A 105 1.78 1.35 -14.66
C VAL A 105 1.41 1.71 -16.10
N ILE A 106 0.90 2.92 -16.28
CA ILE A 106 0.49 3.52 -17.55
C ILE A 106 1.25 4.82 -17.72
N TRP A 107 1.86 5.04 -18.86
CA TRP A 107 2.53 6.30 -19.16
C TRP A 107 1.59 7.22 -19.94
N VAL A 108 1.38 8.45 -19.50
CA VAL A 108 0.63 9.48 -20.24
C VAL A 108 1.55 10.67 -20.41
N ASP A 109 1.83 11.05 -21.65
CA ASP A 109 2.69 12.17 -22.03
C ASP A 109 4.09 12.13 -21.40
N GLY A 110 4.58 10.92 -21.11
CA GLY A 110 5.88 10.70 -20.46
C GLY A 110 5.80 10.56 -18.93
N HIS A 111 4.62 10.68 -18.32
CA HIS A 111 4.40 10.57 -16.87
C HIS A 111 3.84 9.22 -16.47
N LYS A 112 4.32 8.69 -15.34
CA LYS A 112 3.90 7.40 -14.79
C LYS A 112 2.62 7.56 -13.97
N LEU A 113 1.50 7.07 -14.48
CA LEU A 113 0.24 6.89 -13.76
C LEU A 113 0.09 5.44 -13.33
N ARG A 114 -0.53 5.19 -12.18
CA ARG A 114 -0.92 3.85 -11.75
C ARG A 114 -2.42 3.70 -11.85
N SER A 115 -2.88 2.58 -12.41
CA SER A 115 -4.26 2.16 -12.40
C SER A 115 -4.46 1.06 -11.38
N GLU A 116 -5.59 1.07 -10.66
CA GLU A 116 -6.04 -0.05 -9.82
C GLU A 116 -6.33 -1.32 -10.65
N SER A 117 -6.32 -1.25 -11.99
CA SER A 117 -6.43 -2.43 -12.86
C SER A 117 -5.51 -2.31 -14.05
N ALA A 118 -4.65 -3.31 -14.22
CA ALA A 118 -3.75 -3.38 -15.35
C ALA A 118 -4.52 -3.61 -16.67
N PRO A 119 -4.03 -3.06 -17.81
CA PRO A 119 -4.51 -3.46 -19.12
C PRO A 119 -4.35 -4.97 -19.33
N ALA A 120 -5.37 -5.62 -19.89
CA ALA A 120 -5.45 -7.07 -19.97
C ALA A 120 -6.03 -7.54 -21.31
N MET A 121 -5.82 -8.81 -21.66
CA MET A 121 -6.44 -9.43 -22.82
C MET A 121 -7.74 -10.13 -22.40
N LEU A 122 -8.86 -9.76 -23.02
CA LEU A 122 -10.14 -10.47 -22.89
C LEU A 122 -10.58 -10.95 -24.27
N HIS A 123 -10.71 -12.26 -24.47
CA HIS A 123 -11.10 -12.86 -25.75
C HIS A 123 -10.30 -12.32 -26.94
N ASN A 124 -8.97 -12.32 -26.83
CA ASN A 124 -8.05 -11.79 -27.84
C ASN A 124 -8.22 -10.28 -28.14
N THR A 125 -8.84 -9.53 -27.24
CA THR A 125 -9.04 -8.07 -27.34
C THR A 125 -8.34 -7.37 -26.18
N PHE A 126 -7.55 -6.34 -26.49
CA PHE A 126 -6.86 -5.55 -25.48
C PHE A 126 -7.83 -4.60 -24.78
N MET A 127 -8.01 -4.82 -23.49
CA MET A 127 -8.88 -4.07 -22.60
C MET A 127 -8.03 -3.10 -21.78
N ALA A 128 -8.47 -1.85 -21.67
CA ALA A 128 -7.72 -0.81 -20.96
C ALA A 128 -8.62 0.00 -20.02
N PRO A 129 -8.05 0.61 -18.95
CA PRO A 129 -8.76 1.49 -18.04
C PRO A 129 -9.38 2.68 -18.77
N LEU A 130 -10.71 2.71 -18.85
CA LEU A 130 -11.48 3.72 -19.59
C LEU A 130 -11.10 5.14 -19.17
N ARG A 131 -11.07 5.40 -17.87
CA ARG A 131 -10.81 6.72 -17.31
C ARG A 131 -9.43 7.23 -17.70
N ILE A 132 -8.39 6.44 -17.47
CA ILE A 132 -7.00 6.85 -17.72
C ILE A 132 -6.75 7.04 -19.21
N VAL A 133 -7.27 6.14 -20.07
CA VAL A 133 -7.11 6.28 -21.52
C VAL A 133 -7.90 7.47 -22.06
N ALA A 134 -9.15 7.68 -21.61
CA ALA A 134 -9.97 8.82 -22.03
C ALA A 134 -9.37 10.15 -21.58
N SER A 135 -8.98 10.29 -20.32
CA SER A 135 -8.32 11.49 -19.82
C SER A 135 -6.98 11.72 -20.52
N GLY A 136 -6.21 10.66 -20.76
CA GLY A 136 -4.91 10.74 -21.44
C GLY A 136 -4.99 11.23 -22.89
N ILE A 137 -6.11 11.03 -23.59
CA ILE A 137 -6.33 11.60 -24.94
C ILE A 137 -7.02 12.98 -24.91
N GLY A 138 -7.23 13.56 -23.72
CA GLY A 138 -7.92 14.85 -23.53
C GLY A 138 -9.44 14.77 -23.52
N ALA A 139 -10.04 13.57 -23.46
CA ALA A 139 -11.49 13.39 -23.46
C ALA A 139 -12.08 13.48 -22.04
N LYS A 140 -13.31 14.01 -21.96
CA LYS A 140 -14.10 14.14 -20.72
C LYS A 140 -15.11 13.01 -20.61
N LEU A 141 -15.26 12.45 -19.42
CA LEU A 141 -16.27 11.44 -19.12
C LEU A 141 -17.48 12.08 -18.43
N SER A 142 -18.67 11.60 -18.74
CA SER A 142 -19.92 11.93 -18.05
C SER A 142 -20.86 10.71 -18.00
N THR A 143 -21.94 10.82 -17.24
CA THR A 143 -22.96 9.77 -17.12
C THR A 143 -24.19 10.16 -17.94
N GLY A 144 -24.64 9.26 -18.81
CA GLY A 144 -25.89 9.37 -19.56
C GLY A 144 -27.06 8.65 -18.86
N GLU A 145 -28.23 8.68 -19.48
CA GLU A 145 -29.42 8.00 -18.94
C GLU A 145 -29.20 6.49 -18.76
N GLY A 146 -29.80 5.92 -17.71
CA GLY A 146 -29.79 4.46 -17.47
C GLY A 146 -28.41 3.87 -17.12
N GLY A 147 -27.48 4.69 -16.61
CA GLY A 147 -26.12 4.26 -16.22
C GLY A 147 -25.16 4.09 -17.39
N GLN A 148 -25.41 4.75 -18.53
CA GLN A 148 -24.46 4.82 -19.62
C GLN A 148 -23.28 5.72 -19.27
N ILE A 149 -22.09 5.34 -19.71
CA ILE A 149 -20.87 6.16 -19.66
C ILE A 149 -20.73 6.85 -21.02
N VAL A 150 -20.59 8.16 -21.00
CA VAL A 150 -20.42 9.02 -22.17
C VAL A 150 -19.01 9.60 -22.13
N VAL A 151 -18.27 9.54 -23.24
CA VAL A 151 -16.92 10.09 -23.36
C VAL A 151 -16.89 11.04 -24.56
N ARG A 152 -16.42 12.27 -24.36
CA ARG A 152 -16.41 13.33 -25.38
C ARG A 152 -15.04 13.98 -25.49
N LEU A 153 -14.56 14.20 -26.71
CA LEU A 153 -13.37 15.00 -26.97
C LEU A 153 -13.81 16.37 -27.52
N GLY A 154 -13.43 17.45 -26.83
CA GLY A 154 -13.74 18.82 -27.26
C GLY A 154 -12.81 19.28 -28.39
N LEU A 155 -13.38 19.90 -29.41
CA LEU A 155 -12.65 20.74 -30.37
C LEU A 155 -12.77 22.18 -29.86
N ASP A 156 -11.65 22.91 -29.76
CA ASP A 156 -11.52 24.13 -28.95
C ASP A 156 -12.54 25.26 -29.22
N GLU A 157 -12.84 25.96 -28.11
CA GLU A 157 -13.44 27.29 -27.90
C GLU A 157 -14.63 27.77 -28.75
N ALA A 158 -15.82 27.67 -28.16
CA ALA A 158 -16.80 28.76 -28.17
C ALA A 158 -17.62 28.71 -26.88
N ALA A 159 -17.56 29.79 -26.09
CA ALA A 159 -18.53 30.04 -25.05
C ALA A 159 -19.94 30.08 -25.67
N ASP A 160 -20.91 29.39 -25.09
CA ASP A 160 -22.10 29.99 -24.45
C ASP A 160 -23.00 28.86 -23.85
N PRO A 161 -24.18 29.13 -23.26
CA PRO A 161 -24.42 28.98 -21.83
C PRO A 161 -25.51 27.93 -21.52
N ALA A 162 -25.67 27.62 -20.23
CA ALA A 162 -26.86 26.98 -19.67
C ALA A 162 -27.29 25.62 -20.27
N GLY A 163 -26.95 24.53 -19.55
CA GLY A 163 -27.45 23.19 -19.85
C GLY A 163 -27.04 22.14 -18.82
N ASP A 164 -27.38 22.44 -17.56
CA ASP A 164 -27.52 21.61 -16.35
C ASP A 164 -26.97 20.16 -16.30
N GLY A 165 -26.15 19.88 -15.26
CA GLY A 165 -26.12 18.56 -14.61
C GLY A 165 -24.79 17.79 -14.53
N GLY A 166 -23.73 18.23 -15.19
CA GLY A 166 -22.38 17.65 -15.04
C GLY A 166 -21.46 18.66 -14.37
N MET A 167 -21.66 18.92 -13.07
CA MET A 167 -20.81 19.83 -12.30
C MET A 167 -19.35 19.43 -12.51
N ASP A 168 -18.56 20.35 -13.06
CA ASP A 168 -17.14 20.35 -12.76
C ASP A 168 -17.06 20.37 -11.22
N ILE A 169 -16.58 19.26 -10.66
CA ILE A 169 -16.56 18.98 -9.22
C ILE A 169 -15.67 20.00 -8.47
N ASP A 170 -14.87 20.75 -9.23
CA ASP A 170 -14.02 21.82 -8.75
C ASP A 170 -14.58 23.21 -9.10
N THR A 171 -15.75 23.33 -9.74
CA THR A 171 -16.36 24.63 -10.06
C THR A 171 -16.63 25.40 -8.77
N GLY A 172 -16.00 26.57 -8.63
CA GLY A 172 -16.11 27.42 -7.45
C GLY A 172 -15.23 26.99 -6.27
N LYS A 173 -14.41 25.93 -6.42
CA LYS A 173 -13.39 25.58 -5.44
C LYS A 173 -12.17 26.47 -5.63
N THR A 174 -11.85 27.26 -4.62
CA THR A 174 -10.69 28.17 -4.60
C THR A 174 -9.63 27.74 -3.59
N ARG A 175 -9.96 26.73 -2.78
CA ARG A 175 -9.10 26.14 -1.75
C ARG A 175 -9.15 24.62 -1.84
N ILE A 176 -8.12 23.98 -1.32
CA ILE A 176 -7.99 22.53 -1.22
C ILE A 176 -7.48 22.17 0.17
N GLY A 177 -7.86 21.02 0.69
CA GLY A 177 -7.49 20.63 2.04
C GLY A 177 -7.83 19.19 2.35
N ASN A 178 -7.54 18.78 3.58
CA ASN A 178 -7.95 17.49 4.12
C ASN A 178 -8.68 17.72 5.45
N SER A 179 -9.95 17.32 5.52
CA SER A 179 -10.79 17.55 6.70
C SER A 179 -10.52 16.59 7.86
N PHE A 180 -9.87 15.45 7.63
CA PHE A 180 -9.48 14.50 8.66
C PHE A 180 -8.18 14.92 9.36
N TYR A 181 -7.18 15.32 8.56
CA TYR A 181 -5.91 15.83 9.07
C TYR A 181 -5.94 17.31 9.41
N GLY A 182 -6.92 18.07 8.91
CA GLY A 182 -7.22 19.41 9.38
C GLY A 182 -6.30 20.49 8.81
N TRP A 183 -6.07 20.50 7.50
CA TRP A 183 -5.27 21.53 6.82
C TRP A 183 -5.95 22.01 5.53
N THR A 184 -5.62 23.23 5.10
CA THR A 184 -6.07 23.81 3.83
C THR A 184 -4.98 24.67 3.18
N MET A 185 -5.08 24.89 1.87
CA MET A 185 -4.25 25.81 1.08
C MET A 185 -5.05 26.37 -0.10
N GLN A 186 -4.52 27.37 -0.80
CA GLN A 186 -5.13 27.85 -2.05
C GLN A 186 -5.05 26.78 -3.14
N TYR A 187 -6.09 26.72 -3.98
CA TYR A 187 -6.19 25.79 -5.10
C TYR A 187 -6.16 26.58 -6.42
N PRO A 188 -4.96 26.95 -6.92
CA PRO A 188 -4.87 27.65 -8.20
C PRO A 188 -5.28 26.70 -9.34
N SER A 189 -5.83 27.26 -10.42
CA SER A 189 -6.41 26.50 -11.54
C SER A 189 -5.44 25.57 -12.27
N GLY A 190 -4.13 25.75 -12.06
CA GLY A 190 -3.09 24.89 -12.61
C GLY A 190 -2.65 23.76 -11.68
N LEU A 191 -3.09 23.71 -10.41
CA LEU A 191 -2.69 22.66 -9.47
C LEU A 191 -3.47 21.38 -9.71
N ILE A 192 -2.77 20.30 -9.99
CA ILE A 192 -3.32 18.97 -10.26
C ILE A 192 -3.04 18.09 -9.04
N PRO A 193 -4.07 17.65 -8.29
CA PRO A 193 -3.89 16.68 -7.22
C PRO A 193 -3.43 15.32 -7.76
N GLY A 194 -2.36 14.78 -7.19
CA GLY A 194 -1.94 13.41 -7.39
C GLY A 194 -2.82 12.42 -6.64
N SER A 195 -2.63 11.13 -6.93
CA SER A 195 -3.24 10.04 -6.17
C SER A 195 -2.28 9.58 -5.08
N SER A 196 -2.57 9.90 -3.82
CA SER A 196 -1.97 9.23 -2.68
C SER A 196 -2.88 8.10 -2.20
N GLY A 197 -2.27 6.94 -1.92
CA GLY A 197 -2.92 5.83 -1.20
C GLY A 197 -2.91 6.04 0.32
N ASP A 198 -2.11 6.99 0.80
CA ASP A 198 -1.98 7.36 2.21
C ASP A 198 -2.77 8.65 2.47
N GLU A 199 -3.72 8.59 3.41
CA GLU A 199 -4.57 9.71 3.80
C GLU A 199 -3.77 10.85 4.46
N SER A 200 -2.60 10.55 5.05
CA SER A 200 -1.71 11.52 5.69
C SER A 200 -0.85 12.32 4.71
N MET A 201 -0.81 11.91 3.43
CA MET A 201 -0.03 12.54 2.39
C MET A 201 -0.95 13.07 1.28
N ALA A 202 -0.72 14.29 0.82
CA ALA A 202 -1.30 14.80 -0.41
C ALA A 202 -0.19 15.28 -1.35
N THR A 203 -0.32 14.97 -2.64
CA THR A 203 0.67 15.32 -3.65
C THR A 203 0.02 16.17 -4.73
N PHE A 204 0.80 17.05 -5.33
CA PHE A 204 0.36 17.98 -6.36
C PHE A 204 1.46 18.22 -7.40
N SER A 205 1.06 18.43 -8.64
CA SER A 205 1.89 19.05 -9.67
C SER A 205 1.15 20.25 -10.27
N ASP A 206 1.85 21.08 -11.03
CA ASP A 206 1.19 22.03 -11.91
C ASP A 206 0.94 21.44 -13.32
N SER A 207 0.02 22.04 -14.06
CA SER A 207 -0.35 21.64 -15.43
C SER A 207 0.79 21.73 -16.46
N GLU A 208 1.89 22.40 -16.10
CA GLU A 208 3.10 22.54 -16.90
C GLU A 208 4.28 21.72 -16.35
N ASP A 209 4.05 20.91 -15.30
CA ASP A 209 5.03 20.06 -14.59
C ASP A 209 6.31 20.79 -14.15
N THR A 210 6.21 22.09 -13.87
CA THR A 210 7.32 22.91 -13.41
C THR A 210 7.67 22.69 -11.95
N TYR A 211 6.72 22.27 -11.11
CA TYR A 211 6.95 21.91 -9.71
C TYR A 211 6.11 20.73 -9.23
N TYR A 212 6.63 20.10 -8.19
CA TYR A 212 5.98 19.02 -7.46
C TYR A 212 5.89 19.42 -5.98
N LEU A 213 4.73 19.26 -5.38
CA LEU A 213 4.45 19.61 -3.98
C LEU A 213 3.88 18.39 -3.24
N GLU A 214 4.43 18.10 -2.08
CA GLU A 214 3.88 17.15 -1.13
C GLU A 214 3.50 17.85 0.17
N ILE A 215 2.45 17.36 0.79
CA ILE A 215 1.98 17.79 2.12
C ILE A 215 1.85 16.54 2.97
N HIS A 216 2.63 16.47 4.04
CA HIS A 216 2.64 15.39 5.00
C HIS A 216 2.03 15.88 6.31
N ALA A 217 1.02 15.17 6.81
CA ALA A 217 0.39 15.45 8.09
C ALA A 217 0.88 14.48 9.15
N GLY A 218 1.75 14.95 10.04
CA GLY A 218 2.32 14.15 11.11
C GLY A 218 1.29 13.66 12.13
N SER A 219 1.71 12.70 12.94
CA SER A 219 0.94 12.22 14.08
C SER A 219 0.62 13.33 15.08
N ARG A 220 -0.51 13.21 15.79
CA ARG A 220 -0.79 14.08 16.94
C ARG A 220 0.28 13.89 18.02
N ILE A 221 0.84 15.00 18.48
CA ILE A 221 1.78 15.14 19.60
C ILE A 221 1.07 15.81 20.78
N SER A 222 1.52 15.52 22.00
CA SER A 222 0.93 16.05 23.24
C SER A 222 1.42 17.45 23.60
N GLU A 223 2.59 17.84 23.07
CA GLU A 223 3.24 19.11 23.35
C GLU A 223 3.13 20.05 22.14
N THR A 224 3.18 21.35 22.41
CA THR A 224 3.21 22.36 21.34
C THR A 224 4.60 22.45 20.73
N ALA A 225 4.69 22.46 19.39
CA ALA A 225 5.95 22.70 18.70
C ALA A 225 6.10 24.20 18.36
N ASP A 226 7.19 24.80 18.82
CA ASP A 226 7.61 26.14 18.42
C ASP A 226 8.48 26.13 17.15
N VAL A 227 8.88 27.30 16.65
CA VAL A 227 9.66 27.40 15.40
C VAL A 227 11.03 26.73 15.47
N ASP A 228 11.63 26.63 16.66
CA ASP A 228 12.91 25.95 16.86
C ASP A 228 12.73 24.43 16.78
N THR A 229 11.65 23.90 17.38
CA THR A 229 11.24 22.50 17.24
C THR A 229 10.92 22.14 15.78
N LEU A 230 10.23 23.04 15.07
CA LEU A 230 9.93 22.87 13.64
C LEU A 230 11.20 22.86 12.80
N MET A 231 12.16 23.73 13.10
CA MET A 231 13.46 23.75 12.41
C MET A 231 14.26 22.47 12.67
N ASP A 232 14.34 22.01 13.92
CA ASP A 232 15.04 20.75 14.24
C ASP A 232 14.40 19.54 13.55
N THR A 233 13.07 19.52 13.43
CA THR A 233 12.33 18.49 12.68
C THR A 233 12.79 18.44 11.22
N LEU A 234 12.86 19.58 10.54
CA LEU A 234 13.32 19.66 9.14
C LEU A 234 14.80 19.25 9.01
N LEU A 235 15.68 19.77 9.88
CA LEU A 235 17.11 19.46 9.85
C LEU A 235 17.41 17.98 10.17
N THR A 236 16.59 17.35 11.00
CA THR A 236 16.68 15.92 11.29
C THR A 236 16.21 15.10 10.08
N SER A 237 15.12 15.51 9.42
CA SER A 237 14.66 14.89 8.17
C SER A 237 15.76 14.92 7.10
N ALA A 238 16.32 16.09 6.80
CA ALA A 238 17.39 16.26 5.81
C ALA A 238 18.62 15.40 6.13
N ARG A 239 19.04 15.33 7.41
CA ARG A 239 20.15 14.47 7.86
C ARG A 239 19.88 12.99 7.60
N ASN A 240 18.67 12.53 7.92
CA ASN A 240 18.28 11.13 7.74
C ASN A 240 18.18 10.74 6.26
N SER A 241 17.75 11.67 5.41
CA SER A 241 17.73 11.49 3.95
C SER A 241 19.11 11.64 3.29
N GLY A 242 20.11 12.15 4.02
CA GLY A 242 21.45 12.42 3.50
C GLY A 242 21.49 13.59 2.51
N GLU A 243 20.60 14.56 2.70
CA GLU A 243 20.51 15.79 1.91
C GLU A 243 21.45 16.88 2.43
N THR A 244 21.84 17.79 1.55
CA THR A 244 22.65 18.96 1.93
C THR A 244 21.77 20.18 2.11
N VAL A 245 21.80 20.80 3.29
CA VAL A 245 21.08 22.05 3.57
C VAL A 245 21.81 23.23 2.92
N LEU A 246 21.10 23.98 2.06
CA LEU A 246 21.58 25.14 1.33
C LEU A 246 21.16 26.47 1.96
N ASP A 247 19.98 26.51 2.58
CA ASP A 247 19.42 27.69 3.26
C ASP A 247 18.48 27.25 4.38
N GLN A 248 18.38 28.05 5.46
CA GLN A 248 17.47 27.79 6.56
C GLN A 248 16.98 29.09 7.20
N GLN A 249 15.70 29.15 7.58
CA GLN A 249 15.12 30.34 8.20
C GLN A 249 13.88 29.99 9.04
N VAL A 250 13.66 30.75 10.11
CA VAL A 250 12.43 30.68 10.93
C VAL A 250 11.58 31.94 10.77
N PHE A 251 10.26 31.79 10.90
CA PHE A 251 9.28 32.86 10.71
C PHE A 251 8.29 32.92 11.89
N PRO A 252 8.74 33.32 13.09
CA PRO A 252 7.90 33.29 14.30
C PRO A 252 6.73 34.30 14.28
N THR A 253 6.82 35.35 13.47
CA THR A 253 5.81 36.43 13.39
C THR A 253 4.88 36.31 12.19
N ALA A 254 5.00 35.24 11.40
CA ALA A 254 4.07 34.97 10.30
C ALA A 254 2.66 34.68 10.84
N LYS A 255 1.62 34.87 10.01
CA LYS A 255 0.23 34.57 10.36
C LYS A 255 0.07 33.16 10.94
N VAL A 256 0.76 32.20 10.32
CA VAL A 256 1.01 30.88 10.88
C VAL A 256 2.54 30.75 11.01
N PRO A 257 3.08 30.68 12.24
CA PRO A 257 4.52 30.51 12.44
C PRO A 257 5.03 29.22 11.78
N TYR A 258 6.21 29.29 11.16
CA TYR A 258 6.80 28.15 10.45
C TYR A 258 8.33 28.21 10.42
N ALA A 259 8.93 27.06 10.12
CA ALA A 259 10.34 26.93 9.77
C ALA A 259 10.47 26.56 8.28
N ARG A 260 11.57 26.97 7.64
CA ARG A 260 11.90 26.65 6.25
C ARG A 260 13.34 26.18 6.14
N ILE A 261 13.56 25.13 5.37
CA ILE A 261 14.89 24.82 4.82
C ILE A 261 14.83 24.72 3.30
N VAL A 262 15.97 24.92 2.64
CA VAL A 262 16.17 24.53 1.24
C VAL A 262 17.29 23.51 1.21
N THR A 263 17.07 22.37 0.60
CA THR A 263 18.02 21.27 0.51
C THR A 263 18.33 20.91 -0.93
N THR A 264 19.40 20.13 -1.11
CA THR A 264 19.65 19.39 -2.34
C THR A 264 19.95 17.93 -2.04
N ASP A 265 19.35 17.04 -2.82
CA ASP A 265 19.58 15.60 -2.74
C ASP A 265 20.83 15.18 -3.55
N LYS A 266 21.14 13.89 -3.53
CA LYS A 266 22.32 13.32 -4.21
C LYS A 266 22.22 13.40 -5.75
N ASP A 267 21.01 13.53 -6.28
CA ASP A 267 20.75 13.66 -7.72
C ASP A 267 20.78 15.13 -8.17
N GLY A 268 20.98 16.06 -7.22
CA GLY A 268 21.07 17.49 -7.46
C GLY A 268 19.72 18.18 -7.56
N SER A 269 18.61 17.50 -7.23
CA SER A 269 17.30 18.15 -7.15
C SER A 269 17.28 19.06 -5.94
N MET A 270 16.60 20.21 -6.07
CA MET A 270 16.46 21.19 -4.99
C MET A 270 15.03 21.18 -4.43
N TRP A 271 14.96 21.16 -3.10
CA TRP A 271 13.72 21.07 -2.36
C TRP A 271 13.59 22.26 -1.42
N GLN A 272 12.42 22.89 -1.40
CA GLN A 272 12.04 23.82 -0.34
C GLN A 272 11.09 23.10 0.60
N GLU A 273 11.52 22.94 1.84
CA GLU A 273 10.73 22.32 2.89
C GLU A 273 10.21 23.36 3.86
N ARG A 274 8.98 23.18 4.32
CA ARG A 274 8.39 24.03 5.37
C ARG A 274 7.65 23.19 6.40
N ALA A 275 7.86 23.50 7.68
CA ALA A 275 7.18 22.85 8.78
C ALA A 275 6.28 23.84 9.53
N TYR A 276 5.05 23.42 9.80
CA TYR A 276 4.00 24.17 10.48
C TYR A 276 3.46 23.36 11.66
N TYR A 277 3.05 24.03 12.74
CA TYR A 277 2.35 23.38 13.85
C TYR A 277 0.90 23.88 13.96
N GLY A 278 -0.04 22.94 14.14
CA GLY A 278 -1.43 23.27 14.45
C GLY A 278 -2.28 22.03 14.71
N ALA A 279 -3.36 22.19 15.48
CA ALA A 279 -4.26 21.10 15.88
C ALA A 279 -3.54 19.88 16.53
N GLY A 280 -2.42 20.14 17.22
CA GLY A 280 -1.61 19.09 17.85
C GLY A 280 -0.73 18.30 16.89
N ARG A 281 -0.51 18.76 15.65
CA ARG A 281 0.28 18.06 14.63
C ARG A 281 1.35 18.97 14.03
N ILE A 282 2.43 18.37 13.57
CA ILE A 282 3.39 19.01 12.66
C ILE A 282 3.00 18.63 11.24
N TYR A 283 2.88 19.62 10.36
CA TYR A 283 2.69 19.44 8.92
C TYR A 283 3.96 19.83 8.21
N THR A 284 4.41 19.01 7.26
CA THR A 284 5.60 19.28 6.46
C THR A 284 5.23 19.37 4.99
N LEU A 285 5.63 20.45 4.34
CA LEU A 285 5.47 20.67 2.91
C LEU A 285 6.83 20.47 2.24
N TYR A 286 6.87 19.70 1.15
CA TYR A 286 8.06 19.50 0.33
C TYR A 286 7.75 20.00 -1.08
N LEU A 287 8.47 21.01 -1.56
CA LEU A 287 8.33 21.50 -2.93
C LEU A 287 9.63 21.31 -3.70
N ALA A 288 9.58 20.51 -4.76
CA ALA A 288 10.64 20.42 -5.76
C ALA A 288 10.29 21.25 -6.99
N SER A 289 11.30 21.86 -7.60
CA SER A 289 11.17 22.51 -8.91
C SER A 289 12.08 21.81 -9.90
N GLN A 290 11.51 21.31 -11.00
CA GLN A 290 12.28 20.63 -12.06
C GLN A 290 13.19 21.58 -12.84
N THR A 291 13.00 22.89 -12.66
CA THR A 291 13.73 23.94 -13.40
C THR A 291 14.66 24.76 -12.53
N ALA A 292 14.70 24.53 -11.21
CA ALA A 292 15.53 25.30 -10.31
C ALA A 292 17.01 25.00 -10.54
N LYS A 293 17.83 26.05 -10.67
CA LYS A 293 19.30 25.97 -10.77
C LYS A 293 20.00 26.62 -9.58
N SER A 294 19.24 27.34 -8.77
CA SER A 294 19.68 27.98 -7.53
C SER A 294 18.59 27.84 -6.48
N TYR A 295 18.98 27.78 -5.20
CA TYR A 295 18.06 27.78 -4.07
C TYR A 295 17.10 28.99 -4.07
N LYS A 296 17.55 30.12 -4.65
CA LYS A 296 16.72 31.33 -4.81
C LYS A 296 15.58 31.16 -5.81
N ASP A 297 15.69 30.24 -6.76
CA ASP A 297 14.65 30.02 -7.77
C ASP A 297 13.37 29.44 -7.15
N LEU A 298 13.46 28.83 -5.97
CA LEU A 298 12.31 28.28 -5.25
C LEU A 298 11.46 29.37 -4.56
N GLN A 299 12.01 30.57 -4.34
CA GLN A 299 11.29 31.70 -3.73
C GLN A 299 10.06 32.14 -4.54
N LYS A 300 10.04 31.86 -5.86
CA LYS A 300 8.87 32.16 -6.71
C LYS A 300 7.60 31.40 -6.27
N TYR A 301 7.75 30.29 -5.53
CA TYR A 301 6.63 29.51 -5.00
C TYR A 301 6.19 29.95 -3.59
N ASP A 302 6.87 30.93 -2.97
CA ASP A 302 6.54 31.38 -1.62
C ASP A 302 5.10 31.89 -1.52
N ALA A 303 4.57 32.51 -2.58
CA ALA A 303 3.20 32.99 -2.62
C ALA A 303 2.18 31.85 -2.44
N LEU A 304 2.41 30.68 -3.07
CA LEU A 304 1.57 29.50 -2.92
C LEU A 304 1.77 28.85 -1.54
N LEU A 305 3.02 28.63 -1.13
CA LEU A 305 3.35 27.96 0.13
C LEU A 305 2.89 28.76 1.36
N ASN A 306 2.87 30.09 1.28
CA ASN A 306 2.35 30.97 2.34
C ASN A 306 0.83 30.86 2.54
N THR A 307 0.11 30.17 1.65
CA THR A 307 -1.34 29.96 1.76
C THR A 307 -1.70 28.76 2.62
N PHE A 308 -0.73 27.92 2.98
CA PHE A 308 -0.96 26.76 3.82
C PHE A 308 -1.38 27.18 5.22
N GLU A 309 -2.47 26.57 5.71
CA GLU A 309 -3.02 26.81 7.03
C GLU A 309 -3.35 25.47 7.71
N PRO A 310 -2.86 25.22 8.94
CA PRO A 310 -3.22 24.05 9.74
C PRO A 310 -4.61 24.26 10.36
N GLY A 311 -5.62 24.23 9.50
CA GLY A 311 -7.03 24.22 9.86
C GLY A 311 -7.91 23.87 8.66
N PHE A 312 -9.09 23.31 8.92
CA PHE A 312 -10.09 22.99 7.91
C PHE A 312 -11.48 23.44 8.38
N ASN A 313 -12.15 24.26 7.58
CA ASN A 313 -13.52 24.69 7.86
C ASN A 313 -14.51 23.84 7.06
N ARG A 314 -15.24 22.93 7.74
CA ARG A 314 -16.22 22.04 7.08
C ARG A 314 -17.41 22.77 6.46
N GLU A 315 -17.71 23.97 6.91
CA GLU A 315 -18.80 24.78 6.35
C GLU A 315 -18.38 25.57 5.10
N ASP A 316 -17.08 25.69 4.84
CA ASP A 316 -16.56 26.42 3.69
C ASP A 316 -16.61 25.55 2.43
N LYS A 317 -17.68 25.76 1.65
CA LYS A 317 -17.92 25.06 0.38
C LYS A 317 -16.92 25.41 -0.72
N SER A 318 -16.08 26.44 -0.55
CA SER A 318 -15.00 26.75 -1.50
C SER A 318 -13.80 25.81 -1.37
N ILE A 319 -13.74 25.00 -0.31
CA ILE A 319 -12.69 24.02 -0.10
C ILE A 319 -13.06 22.72 -0.82
N LYS A 320 -12.12 22.20 -1.62
CA LYS A 320 -12.10 20.83 -2.10
C LYS A 320 -11.49 19.96 -1.00
N ASP A 321 -12.31 19.13 -0.38
CA ASP A 321 -11.85 18.15 0.61
C ASP A 321 -11.26 16.93 -0.10
N LEU A 322 -10.01 16.63 0.20
CA LEU A 322 -9.30 15.46 -0.30
C LEU A 322 -9.54 14.22 0.56
N SER A 323 -10.11 14.39 1.75
CA SER A 323 -10.23 13.27 2.69
C SER A 323 -11.18 12.20 2.18
N LYS A 324 -10.71 10.95 2.18
CA LYS A 324 -11.53 9.77 1.87
C LYS A 324 -12.15 9.15 3.12
N VAL A 325 -11.81 9.67 4.30
CA VAL A 325 -12.19 9.11 5.60
C VAL A 325 -13.68 9.27 5.86
N LYS A 326 -14.34 8.15 6.16
CA LYS A 326 -15.73 8.10 6.60
C LYS A 326 -15.79 7.43 7.96
N ASN A 327 -16.40 8.11 8.93
CA ASN A 327 -16.52 7.61 10.31
C ASN A 327 -15.17 7.21 10.98
N GLY A 328 -14.06 7.83 10.57
CA GLY A 328 -12.72 7.50 11.07
C GLY A 328 -12.05 6.33 10.36
N MET A 329 -12.67 5.77 9.33
CA MET A 329 -12.16 4.63 8.57
C MET A 329 -11.83 5.04 7.12
N THR A 330 -10.88 4.36 6.50
CA THR A 330 -10.52 4.48 5.08
C THR A 330 -10.58 3.10 4.42
N GLU A 331 -10.93 3.06 3.14
CA GLU A 331 -10.92 1.83 2.34
C GLU A 331 -9.49 1.40 2.02
N THR A 332 -9.23 0.09 2.11
CA THR A 332 -7.98 -0.53 1.71
C THR A 332 -8.27 -1.79 0.89
N TYR A 333 -7.32 -2.15 0.04
CA TYR A 333 -7.43 -3.30 -0.83
C TYR A 333 -6.11 -4.05 -0.90
N ASN A 334 -6.19 -5.36 -0.83
CA ASN A 334 -5.10 -6.29 -1.10
C ASN A 334 -5.38 -6.95 -2.46
N ASP A 335 -4.67 -6.49 -3.49
CA ASP A 335 -4.79 -6.99 -4.86
C ASP A 335 -4.47 -8.49 -4.97
N ASP A 336 -3.47 -8.96 -4.22
CA ASP A 336 -2.93 -10.32 -4.34
C ASP A 336 -3.93 -11.40 -3.92
N TYR A 337 -4.79 -11.08 -2.94
CA TYR A 337 -5.77 -12.02 -2.38
C TYR A 337 -7.21 -11.56 -2.54
N GLY A 338 -7.46 -10.51 -3.32
CA GLY A 338 -8.81 -10.00 -3.58
C GLY A 338 -9.56 -9.58 -2.31
N ILE A 339 -8.87 -9.03 -1.31
CA ILE A 339 -9.47 -8.66 -0.01
C ILE A 339 -9.65 -7.15 0.03
N SER A 340 -10.89 -6.70 0.21
CA SER A 340 -11.23 -5.31 0.50
C SER A 340 -11.80 -5.17 1.90
N MET A 341 -11.45 -4.08 2.58
CA MET A 341 -12.00 -3.76 3.90
C MET A 341 -11.77 -2.28 4.20
N GLN A 342 -12.39 -1.80 5.27
CA GLN A 342 -12.09 -0.51 5.87
C GLN A 342 -11.21 -0.70 7.10
N ILE A 343 -10.22 0.17 7.26
CA ILE A 343 -9.34 0.23 8.42
C ILE A 343 -9.39 1.63 9.04
N PRO A 344 -9.01 1.82 10.31
CA PRO A 344 -8.88 3.15 10.88
C PRO A 344 -7.93 4.00 10.04
N ALA A 345 -8.33 5.23 9.72
CA ALA A 345 -7.61 6.07 8.77
C ALA A 345 -6.21 6.47 9.22
N GLU A 346 -5.94 6.41 10.52
CA GLU A 346 -4.60 6.63 11.08
C GLU A 346 -3.68 5.41 11.05
N TRP A 347 -4.13 4.27 10.52
CA TRP A 347 -3.31 3.07 10.39
C TRP A 347 -2.46 3.11 9.13
N THR A 348 -1.27 2.52 9.21
CA THR A 348 -0.35 2.37 8.08
C THR A 348 -0.37 0.93 7.60
N ALA A 349 -0.41 0.72 6.29
CA ALA A 349 -0.22 -0.59 5.67
C ALA A 349 1.25 -0.81 5.32
N ASP A 350 1.72 -2.05 5.38
CA ASP A 350 2.96 -2.45 4.74
C ASP A 350 2.81 -2.46 3.20
N ASN A 351 3.92 -2.59 2.48
CA ASN A 351 3.89 -2.57 1.02
C ASN A 351 3.00 -3.67 0.40
N SER A 352 2.87 -4.82 1.08
CA SER A 352 2.03 -5.92 0.62
C SER A 352 0.56 -5.79 1.02
N HIS A 353 0.19 -4.75 1.78
CA HIS A 353 -1.17 -4.57 2.32
C HIS A 353 -1.66 -5.82 3.06
N ARG A 354 -0.74 -6.50 3.77
CA ARG A 354 -1.02 -7.66 4.60
C ARG A 354 -0.92 -7.34 6.07
N VAL A 355 -0.13 -6.34 6.44
CA VAL A 355 0.07 -5.93 7.82
C VAL A 355 -0.31 -4.47 7.95
N TYR A 356 -1.25 -4.20 8.85
CA TYR A 356 -1.69 -2.86 9.17
C TYR A 356 -1.34 -2.58 10.62
N THR A 357 -0.74 -1.43 10.88
CA THR A 357 -0.30 -1.04 12.23
C THR A 357 -0.90 0.28 12.62
N GLY A 358 -1.44 0.33 13.83
CA GLY A 358 -1.97 1.52 14.46
C GLY A 358 -1.17 1.94 15.69
N ARG A 359 -1.69 2.95 16.39
CA ARG A 359 -1.06 3.46 17.61
C ARG A 359 -1.06 2.42 18.73
N GLY A 360 -0.06 2.53 19.60
CA GLY A 360 0.03 1.75 20.84
C GLY A 360 0.24 0.25 20.63
N GLY A 361 0.70 -0.20 19.46
CA GLY A 361 0.88 -1.63 19.17
C GLY A 361 -0.40 -2.33 18.74
N THR A 362 -1.43 -1.58 18.29
CA THR A 362 -2.57 -2.15 17.59
C THR A 362 -2.15 -2.61 16.20
N SER A 363 -2.62 -3.78 15.77
CA SER A 363 -2.28 -4.33 14.46
C SER A 363 -3.36 -5.26 13.92
N LEU A 364 -3.36 -5.41 12.60
CA LEU A 364 -4.12 -6.42 11.85
C LEU A 364 -3.19 -7.06 10.84
N SER A 365 -3.11 -8.38 10.83
CA SER A 365 -2.39 -9.16 9.82
C SER A 365 -3.35 -10.02 9.02
N ILE A 366 -3.08 -10.14 7.72
CA ILE A 366 -3.87 -10.95 6.78
C ILE A 366 -3.01 -12.08 6.24
N HIS A 367 -3.56 -13.29 6.34
CA HIS A 367 -2.96 -14.50 5.81
C HIS A 367 -3.95 -15.25 4.93
N ALA A 368 -3.50 -15.65 3.75
CA ALA A 368 -4.24 -16.49 2.83
C ALA A 368 -3.36 -17.64 2.37
N ALA A 369 -3.89 -18.86 2.41
CA ALA A 369 -3.17 -20.05 1.96
C ALA A 369 -4.14 -21.09 1.42
N SER A 370 -3.62 -22.08 0.69
CA SER A 370 -4.43 -23.25 0.32
C SER A 370 -4.89 -23.98 1.57
N ALA A 371 -6.17 -24.37 1.58
CA ALA A 371 -6.74 -25.20 2.61
C ALA A 371 -6.34 -26.66 2.34
N PRO A 372 -5.69 -27.35 3.30
CA PRO A 372 -5.46 -28.79 3.19
C PRO A 372 -6.76 -29.55 2.95
N ALA A 373 -6.68 -30.65 2.20
CA ALA A 373 -7.85 -31.48 1.93
C ALA A 373 -8.51 -31.96 3.24
N GLY A 374 -9.82 -31.71 3.37
CA GLY A 374 -10.59 -32.08 4.56
C GLY A 374 -10.43 -31.14 5.76
N LEU A 375 -9.70 -30.01 5.64
CA LEU A 375 -9.63 -29.01 6.69
C LEU A 375 -11.03 -28.44 6.97
N THR A 376 -11.44 -28.45 8.24
CA THR A 376 -12.67 -27.80 8.72
C THR A 376 -12.33 -26.60 9.60
N LEU A 377 -13.26 -25.66 9.72
CA LEU A 377 -13.11 -24.50 10.61
C LEU A 377 -12.76 -24.91 12.04
N ASP A 378 -13.45 -25.92 12.61
CA ASP A 378 -13.19 -26.38 13.98
C ASP A 378 -11.81 -27.03 14.12
N SER A 379 -11.41 -27.87 13.17
CA SER A 379 -10.08 -28.49 13.19
C SER A 379 -8.96 -27.45 13.05
N TRP A 380 -9.19 -26.40 12.27
CA TRP A 380 -8.22 -25.33 12.07
C TRP A 380 -8.15 -24.41 13.29
N ALA A 381 -9.30 -24.07 13.87
CA ALA A 381 -9.40 -23.35 15.14
C ALA A 381 -8.63 -24.06 16.27
N ALA A 382 -8.78 -25.39 16.38
CA ALA A 382 -8.03 -26.19 17.35
C ALA A 382 -6.52 -26.19 17.06
N GLN A 383 -6.12 -26.23 15.78
CA GLN A 383 -4.72 -26.15 15.37
C GLN A 383 -4.08 -24.83 15.82
N LEU A 384 -4.72 -23.68 15.57
CA LEU A 384 -4.20 -22.38 15.97
C LEU A 384 -4.11 -22.25 17.50
N GLN A 385 -5.13 -22.72 18.22
CA GLN A 385 -5.11 -22.73 19.69
C GLN A 385 -3.92 -23.53 20.24
N GLU A 386 -3.62 -24.68 19.64
CA GLU A 386 -2.48 -25.51 20.06
C GLU A 386 -1.14 -24.87 19.71
N GLN A 387 -1.05 -24.17 18.58
CA GLN A 387 0.11 -23.36 18.21
C GLN A 387 0.37 -22.25 19.24
N SER A 388 -0.66 -21.55 19.72
CA SER A 388 -0.52 -20.53 20.76
C SER A 388 0.01 -21.10 22.09
N LYS A 389 -0.45 -22.30 22.51
CA LYS A 389 0.06 -22.98 23.72
C LYS A 389 1.52 -23.41 23.62
N ARG A 390 2.00 -23.71 22.41
CA ARG A 390 3.42 -24.02 22.17
C ARG A 390 4.29 -22.77 22.12
N THR A 391 3.67 -21.61 21.94
CA THR A 391 4.33 -20.33 21.75
C THR A 391 4.42 -19.51 23.04
N PHE A 392 3.40 -19.59 23.89
CA PHE A 392 3.33 -18.86 25.15
C PHE A 392 3.31 -19.81 26.34
N LEU A 393 3.92 -19.39 27.44
CA LEU A 393 3.73 -20.04 28.73
C LEU A 393 2.26 -19.88 29.20
N PRO A 394 1.72 -20.83 29.98
CA PRO A 394 0.30 -20.80 30.40
C PRO A 394 -0.13 -19.52 31.13
N GLU A 395 0.76 -18.89 31.88
CA GLU A 395 0.51 -17.63 32.59
C GLU A 395 0.45 -16.40 31.66
N ALA A 396 1.00 -16.50 30.46
CA ALA A 396 1.13 -15.42 29.48
C ALA A 396 0.10 -15.47 28.36
N PHE A 397 -0.76 -16.50 28.32
CA PHE A 397 -1.81 -16.66 27.32
C PHE A 397 -3.12 -17.15 27.94
N LYS A 398 -4.23 -16.52 27.59
CA LYS A 398 -5.58 -16.81 28.10
C LYS A 398 -6.55 -16.93 26.95
N TRP A 399 -6.98 -18.15 26.68
CA TRP A 399 -8.07 -18.40 25.76
C TRP A 399 -9.40 -17.83 26.27
N LYS A 400 -10.17 -17.15 25.42
CA LYS A 400 -11.49 -16.58 25.77
C LYS A 400 -12.65 -17.32 25.15
N GLY A 401 -12.48 -17.89 23.96
CA GLY A 401 -13.51 -18.69 23.32
C GLY A 401 -13.49 -18.59 21.80
N THR A 402 -14.44 -19.31 21.19
CA THR A 402 -14.73 -19.22 19.76
C THR A 402 -16.21 -19.01 19.58
N THR A 403 -16.56 -18.16 18.61
CA THR A 403 -17.94 -17.89 18.23
C THR A 403 -18.10 -18.06 16.72
N VAL A 404 -19.29 -18.48 16.29
CA VAL A 404 -19.64 -18.53 14.87
C VAL A 404 -20.07 -17.14 14.45
N VAL A 405 -19.52 -16.65 13.34
CA VAL A 405 -19.85 -15.36 12.75
C VAL A 405 -20.08 -15.51 11.25
N GLU A 406 -20.64 -14.48 10.62
CA GLU A 406 -20.70 -14.34 9.18
C GLU A 406 -19.71 -13.25 8.75
N ALA A 407 -18.92 -13.54 7.72
CA ALA A 407 -17.96 -12.60 7.16
C ALA A 407 -17.85 -12.81 5.65
N SER A 408 -17.88 -11.72 4.87
CA SER A 408 -17.90 -11.78 3.40
C SER A 408 -18.98 -12.72 2.83
N GLY A 409 -20.15 -12.80 3.49
CA GLY A 409 -21.27 -13.67 3.10
C GLY A 409 -21.08 -15.16 3.40
N GLU A 410 -19.99 -15.55 4.07
CA GLU A 410 -19.68 -16.94 4.40
C GLU A 410 -19.67 -17.19 5.91
N LYS A 411 -19.94 -18.43 6.31
CA LYS A 411 -19.79 -18.87 7.70
C LYS A 411 -18.31 -18.87 8.07
N ALA A 412 -17.97 -18.20 9.16
CA ALA A 412 -16.62 -18.10 9.71
C ALA A 412 -16.59 -18.41 11.21
N LEU A 413 -15.40 -18.56 11.77
CA LEU A 413 -15.18 -18.61 13.22
C LEU A 413 -14.39 -17.40 13.68
N LEU A 414 -14.82 -16.79 14.78
CA LEU A 414 -14.08 -15.76 15.49
C LEU A 414 -13.50 -16.34 16.77
N GLN A 415 -12.18 -16.46 16.83
CA GLN A 415 -11.42 -16.87 18.00
C GLN A 415 -10.97 -15.64 18.79
N GLN A 416 -10.99 -15.75 20.11
CA GLN A 416 -10.57 -14.68 21.02
C GLN A 416 -9.61 -15.20 22.08
N ALA A 417 -8.55 -14.46 22.31
CA ALA A 417 -7.59 -14.72 23.36
C ALA A 417 -7.05 -13.42 23.97
N GLU A 418 -6.34 -13.54 25.08
CA GLU A 418 -5.49 -12.48 25.62
C GLU A 418 -4.07 -13.02 25.77
N TYR A 419 -3.07 -12.22 25.47
CA TYR A 419 -1.67 -12.61 25.67
C TYR A 419 -0.82 -11.44 26.18
N THR A 420 0.38 -11.72 26.68
CA THR A 420 1.34 -10.69 27.06
C THR A 420 2.76 -11.11 26.74
N TYR A 421 3.56 -10.17 26.24
CA TYR A 421 5.01 -10.32 26.14
C TYR A 421 5.73 -9.84 27.42
N GLY A 422 5.11 -8.94 28.17
CA GLY A 422 5.61 -8.40 29.44
C GLY A 422 4.83 -7.14 29.84
N GLY A 423 4.23 -7.14 31.03
CA GLY A 423 3.52 -5.99 31.62
C GLY A 423 2.15 -5.65 30.99
N ILE A 424 2.10 -5.47 29.67
CA ILE A 424 0.89 -5.09 28.92
C ILE A 424 0.17 -6.32 28.39
N TRP A 425 -1.14 -6.41 28.64
CA TRP A 425 -1.99 -7.46 28.10
C TRP A 425 -2.63 -7.00 26.79
N TYR A 426 -2.53 -7.84 25.77
CA TYR A 426 -3.17 -7.68 24.48
C TYR A 426 -4.43 -8.53 24.42
N GLN A 427 -5.42 -8.05 23.70
CA GLN A 427 -6.56 -8.83 23.22
C GLN A 427 -6.29 -9.22 21.77
N GLU A 428 -6.47 -10.51 21.48
CA GLU A 428 -6.32 -11.09 20.15
C GLU A 428 -7.70 -11.51 19.64
N LYS A 429 -7.98 -11.19 18.37
CA LYS A 429 -9.18 -11.60 17.65
C LYS A 429 -8.77 -12.16 16.30
N GLN A 430 -9.11 -13.42 16.06
CA GLN A 430 -8.73 -14.15 14.85
C GLN A 430 -9.99 -14.59 14.11
N LEU A 431 -10.21 -14.05 12.90
CA LEU A 431 -11.28 -14.51 12.00
C LEU A 431 -10.74 -15.62 11.10
N LEU A 432 -11.34 -16.79 11.16
CA LEU A 432 -11.03 -17.95 10.34
C LEU A 432 -12.15 -18.15 9.31
N LEU A 433 -11.79 -18.14 8.03
CA LEU A 433 -12.70 -18.38 6.92
C LEU A 433 -12.10 -19.42 5.96
N ILE A 434 -12.91 -20.35 5.46
CA ILE A 434 -12.50 -21.35 4.46
C ILE A 434 -13.49 -21.30 3.29
N LYS A 435 -13.00 -21.00 2.08
CA LYS A 435 -13.80 -20.96 0.85
C LYS A 435 -12.93 -21.18 -0.37
N GLY A 436 -13.49 -21.80 -1.41
CA GLY A 436 -12.83 -21.94 -2.71
C GLY A 436 -11.55 -22.80 -2.71
N GLY A 437 -11.34 -23.65 -1.69
CA GLY A 437 -10.09 -24.40 -1.53
C GLY A 437 -8.97 -23.61 -0.82
N TYR A 438 -9.27 -22.41 -0.33
CA TYR A 438 -8.38 -21.54 0.42
C TYR A 438 -8.88 -21.33 1.85
N ARG A 439 -7.96 -20.93 2.72
CA ARG A 439 -8.22 -20.46 4.08
C ARG A 439 -7.67 -19.07 4.25
N TYR A 440 -8.44 -18.22 4.93
CA TYR A 440 -8.15 -16.81 5.17
C TYR A 440 -8.18 -16.57 6.68
N LEU A 441 -7.11 -15.99 7.22
CA LEU A 441 -6.98 -15.58 8.61
C LEU A 441 -6.77 -14.07 8.66
N LEU A 442 -7.66 -13.38 9.36
CA LEU A 442 -7.42 -12.00 9.82
C LEU A 442 -7.08 -12.07 11.30
N ASP A 443 -5.85 -11.68 11.64
CA ASP A 443 -5.31 -11.72 13.01
C ASP A 443 -5.16 -10.29 13.54
N TYR A 444 -6.05 -9.90 14.44
CA TYR A 444 -6.09 -8.58 15.06
C TYR A 444 -5.57 -8.63 16.49
N SER A 445 -4.72 -7.69 16.84
CA SER A 445 -4.22 -7.53 18.20
C SER A 445 -4.21 -6.07 18.65
N ALA A 446 -4.58 -5.85 19.91
CA ALA A 446 -4.58 -4.53 20.53
C ALA A 446 -4.33 -4.61 22.04
N PRO A 447 -3.65 -3.62 22.66
CA PRO A 447 -3.61 -3.51 24.11
C PRO A 447 -5.02 -3.41 24.69
N LYS A 448 -5.27 -4.15 25.76
CA LYS A 448 -6.58 -4.24 26.40
C LYS A 448 -7.12 -2.88 26.86
N GLU A 449 -6.23 -2.00 27.29
CA GLU A 449 -6.57 -0.66 27.73
C GLU A 449 -7.12 0.20 26.58
N LEU A 450 -6.63 0.00 25.35
CA LEU A 450 -6.99 0.79 24.16
C LEU A 450 -8.33 0.38 23.52
N GLU A 451 -8.79 -0.85 23.76
CA GLU A 451 -10.06 -1.39 23.23
C GLU A 451 -11.22 -1.29 24.24
N SER A 452 -11.02 -0.63 25.39
CA SER A 452 -12.04 -0.48 26.43
C SER A 452 -13.19 0.47 26.02
N GLY A 453 -14.07 0.01 25.11
CA GLY A 453 -15.34 0.70 24.78
C GLY A 453 -15.68 0.84 23.29
N LYS A 454 -14.81 0.41 22.36
CA LYS A 454 -15.12 0.31 20.92
C LYS A 454 -14.54 -0.98 20.38
N ASP A 455 -15.34 -1.78 19.67
CA ASP A 455 -14.84 -2.99 19.01
C ASP A 455 -14.39 -2.64 17.59
N ARG A 456 -13.16 -2.13 17.46
CA ARG A 456 -12.63 -1.72 16.15
C ARG A 456 -12.55 -2.88 15.17
N PHE A 457 -12.28 -4.08 15.67
CA PHE A 457 -12.22 -5.26 14.82
C PHE A 457 -13.58 -5.58 14.22
N GLN A 458 -14.66 -5.43 14.99
CA GLN A 458 -16.01 -5.60 14.45
C GLN A 458 -16.31 -4.62 13.32
N ASP A 459 -15.90 -3.35 13.45
CA ASP A 459 -16.07 -2.35 12.37
C ASP A 459 -15.33 -2.79 11.09
N ILE A 460 -14.09 -3.27 11.21
CA ILE A 460 -13.32 -3.84 10.10
C ILE A 460 -14.06 -5.03 9.48
N LEU A 461 -14.50 -6.00 10.30
CA LEU A 461 -15.22 -7.18 9.85
C LEU A 461 -16.50 -6.84 9.07
N THR A 462 -17.25 -5.80 9.48
CA THR A 462 -18.48 -5.40 8.76
C THR A 462 -18.24 -4.87 7.36
N SER A 463 -17.01 -4.44 7.07
CA SER A 463 -16.61 -3.93 5.76
C SER A 463 -15.83 -4.96 4.92
N LEU A 464 -15.54 -6.13 5.49
CA LEU A 464 -14.73 -7.16 4.85
C LEU A 464 -15.49 -7.79 3.69
N ASP A 465 -14.85 -7.75 2.52
CA ASP A 465 -15.30 -8.41 1.31
C ASP A 465 -14.10 -9.10 0.63
N ILE A 466 -14.29 -10.37 0.28
CA ILE A 466 -13.28 -11.22 -0.33
C ILE A 466 -13.82 -11.74 -1.67
N ASP A 467 -13.11 -11.44 -2.74
CA ASP A 467 -13.44 -11.94 -4.08
C ASP A 467 -13.04 -13.42 -4.23
N PHE A 468 -13.88 -14.32 -3.74
CA PHE A 468 -13.62 -15.76 -3.81
C PHE A 468 -13.58 -16.30 -5.24
N GLU A 469 -14.37 -15.73 -6.15
CA GLU A 469 -14.47 -16.20 -7.53
C GLU A 469 -13.24 -15.80 -8.33
N GLY A 470 -12.84 -14.51 -8.27
CA GLY A 470 -11.62 -14.03 -8.91
C GLY A 470 -10.37 -14.73 -8.37
N ASN A 471 -10.31 -14.94 -7.05
CA ASN A 471 -9.21 -15.66 -6.41
C ASN A 471 -9.05 -17.10 -6.93
N ALA A 472 -10.14 -17.82 -7.19
CA ALA A 472 -10.07 -19.19 -7.66
C ALA A 472 -9.47 -19.33 -9.07
N GLU A 473 -9.49 -18.26 -9.87
CA GLU A 473 -8.90 -18.24 -11.22
C GLU A 473 -7.41 -17.88 -11.22
N ILE A 474 -6.96 -17.07 -10.25
CA ILE A 474 -5.60 -16.52 -10.21
C ILE A 474 -4.69 -17.21 -9.19
N LEU A 475 -5.25 -17.73 -8.10
CA LEU A 475 -4.47 -18.36 -7.04
C LEU A 475 -4.17 -19.82 -7.40
N GLY A 476 -2.93 -20.21 -7.19
CA GLY A 476 -2.49 -21.60 -7.31
C GLY A 476 -2.47 -22.33 -5.98
N SER A 477 -1.47 -23.20 -5.80
CA SER A 477 -1.13 -23.75 -4.49
C SER A 477 -0.35 -22.71 -3.69
N LEU A 478 -0.93 -22.24 -2.59
CA LEU A 478 -0.33 -21.25 -1.69
C LEU A 478 0.09 -21.92 -0.38
N GLU A 479 1.36 -21.82 -0.05
CA GLU A 479 1.88 -22.17 1.28
C GLU A 479 2.13 -20.86 2.04
N ASP A 480 1.57 -20.74 3.24
CA ASP A 480 1.94 -19.69 4.20
C ASP A 480 2.52 -20.39 5.43
N TYR A 481 3.80 -20.11 5.71
CA TYR A 481 4.53 -20.73 6.81
C TYR A 481 3.99 -20.33 8.18
N TYR A 482 3.16 -19.28 8.27
CA TYR A 482 2.41 -18.97 9.49
C TYR A 482 1.53 -20.16 9.93
N PHE A 483 0.99 -20.92 8.97
CA PHE A 483 0.14 -22.08 9.23
C PHE A 483 0.88 -23.42 9.31
N LEU A 484 2.22 -23.40 9.33
CA LEU A 484 3.03 -24.61 9.33
C LEU A 484 2.86 -25.34 10.68
N SER A 485 2.16 -26.47 10.66
CA SER A 485 1.96 -27.31 11.86
C SER A 485 3.20 -28.09 12.27
N ASP A 486 4.03 -28.47 11.29
CA ASP A 486 5.25 -29.22 11.52
C ASP A 486 6.44 -28.27 11.77
N THR A 487 6.59 -27.86 13.02
CA THR A 487 7.69 -26.98 13.47
C THR A 487 9.07 -27.66 13.43
N THR A 488 9.16 -28.95 13.06
CA THR A 488 10.44 -29.65 12.97
C THR A 488 11.14 -29.42 11.63
N ARG A 489 10.40 -28.98 10.60
CA ARG A 489 10.93 -28.66 9.27
C ARG A 489 11.87 -27.46 9.33
N SER A 490 12.99 -27.60 8.65
CA SER A 490 14.01 -26.55 8.52
C SER A 490 14.57 -26.49 7.11
N VAL A 491 15.07 -25.33 6.72
CA VAL A 491 15.79 -25.12 5.46
C VAL A 491 17.27 -24.94 5.75
N LEU A 492 18.12 -25.63 4.97
CA LEU A 492 19.57 -25.42 5.01
C LEU A 492 19.90 -24.14 4.23
N LYS A 493 20.54 -23.20 4.90
CA LYS A 493 21.03 -21.94 4.34
C LYS A 493 22.55 -22.01 4.28
N THR A 494 23.13 -21.47 3.22
CA THR A 494 24.58 -21.55 2.94
C THR A 494 25.09 -20.16 2.62
N SER A 495 26.29 -19.84 3.12
CA SER A 495 27.09 -18.71 2.69
C SER A 495 28.37 -19.22 2.06
N ASN A 496 28.60 -18.89 0.80
CA ASN A 496 29.85 -19.21 0.12
C ASN A 496 30.94 -18.18 0.45
N ASN A 497 30.59 -16.91 0.61
CA ASN A 497 31.56 -15.88 0.97
C ASN A 497 32.13 -16.11 2.36
N TYR A 498 31.28 -16.50 3.31
CA TYR A 498 31.66 -16.74 4.70
C TYR A 498 31.76 -18.24 5.04
N GLN A 499 31.74 -19.13 4.04
CA GLN A 499 32.06 -20.55 4.19
C GLN A 499 31.33 -21.25 5.35
N TYR A 500 30.00 -21.08 5.45
CA TYR A 500 29.20 -21.75 6.47
C TYR A 500 27.85 -22.26 5.95
N THR A 501 27.27 -23.17 6.71
CA THR A 501 25.89 -23.62 6.58
C THR A 501 25.17 -23.53 7.93
N VAL A 502 23.87 -23.26 7.90
CA VAL A 502 23.00 -23.23 9.08
C VAL A 502 21.60 -23.68 8.70
N SER A 503 20.94 -24.46 9.55
CA SER A 503 19.56 -24.89 9.36
C SER A 503 18.60 -23.97 10.12
N ILE A 504 17.70 -23.32 9.41
CA ILE A 504 16.71 -22.38 9.99
C ILE A 504 15.32 -23.02 9.95
N PRO A 505 14.56 -23.04 11.06
CA PRO A 505 13.18 -23.51 11.06
C PRO A 505 12.31 -22.76 10.04
N LEU A 506 11.48 -23.49 9.29
CA LEU A 506 10.67 -22.89 8.21
C LEU A 506 9.62 -21.90 8.70
N TYR A 507 9.16 -22.05 9.95
CA TYR A 507 8.16 -21.16 10.54
C TYR A 507 8.76 -19.83 11.05
N TRP A 508 10.07 -19.62 10.93
CA TRP A 508 10.71 -18.35 11.26
C TRP A 508 10.59 -17.39 10.07
N THR A 509 10.26 -16.14 10.37
CA THR A 509 10.14 -15.08 9.36
C THR A 509 11.47 -14.37 9.22
N ALA A 510 12.01 -14.29 8.02
CA ALA A 510 13.22 -13.55 7.76
C ALA A 510 13.00 -12.03 7.86
N ILE A 511 13.89 -11.35 8.58
CA ILE A 511 14.07 -9.90 8.51
C ILE A 511 15.14 -9.55 7.46
N ASN A 512 16.18 -10.37 7.39
CA ASN A 512 17.27 -10.22 6.43
C ASN A 512 17.83 -11.61 6.08
N GLU A 513 17.74 -12.05 4.82
CA GLU A 513 18.32 -13.33 4.36
C GLU A 513 19.58 -13.15 3.52
N ARG A 514 20.34 -12.08 3.71
CA ARG A 514 21.54 -11.81 2.91
C ARG A 514 22.76 -12.53 3.47
N TYR A 515 22.74 -13.86 3.39
CA TYR A 515 23.81 -14.77 3.86
C TYR A 515 25.19 -14.51 3.23
N GLU A 516 25.22 -13.94 2.02
CA GLU A 516 26.46 -13.56 1.34
C GLU A 516 26.94 -12.14 1.71
N GLN A 517 26.19 -11.45 2.58
CA GLN A 517 26.57 -10.21 3.27
C GLN A 517 26.84 -10.52 4.75
N SER A 518 27.26 -9.52 5.52
CA SER A 518 27.73 -9.70 6.90
C SER A 518 26.66 -10.14 7.90
N GLN A 519 25.37 -10.16 7.54
CA GLN A 519 24.28 -10.47 8.48
C GLN A 519 23.09 -11.19 7.83
N ALA A 520 22.59 -12.22 8.52
CA ALA A 520 21.26 -12.79 8.36
C ALA A 520 20.47 -12.70 9.68
N GLU A 521 19.17 -12.43 9.62
CA GLU A 521 18.31 -12.24 10.79
C GLU A 521 16.89 -12.76 10.55
N TYR A 522 16.38 -13.43 11.57
CA TYR A 522 15.06 -14.05 11.63
C TYR A 522 14.35 -13.64 12.90
N GLN A 523 13.03 -13.47 12.79
CA GLN A 523 12.11 -13.30 13.90
C GLN A 523 11.13 -14.46 13.96
N PHE A 524 10.66 -14.75 15.16
CA PHE A 524 9.57 -15.69 15.43
C PHE A 524 8.81 -15.22 16.67
N PRO A 525 7.63 -15.78 16.98
CA PRO A 525 6.85 -15.31 18.11
C PRO A 525 7.64 -15.27 19.43
N GLY A 526 7.84 -14.05 19.93
CA GLY A 526 8.57 -13.78 21.16
C GLY A 526 10.09 -13.88 21.11
N GLY A 527 10.73 -13.99 19.94
CA GLY A 527 12.19 -14.09 19.87
C GLY A 527 12.79 -13.80 18.50
N SER A 528 14.11 -13.78 18.46
CA SER A 528 14.88 -13.62 17.23
C SER A 528 16.14 -14.46 17.21
N PHE A 529 16.63 -14.68 15.99
CA PHE A 529 17.91 -15.32 15.71
C PHE A 529 18.65 -14.47 14.68
N LYS A 530 19.87 -14.09 15.01
CA LYS A 530 20.72 -13.28 14.15
C LYS A 530 22.10 -13.92 14.06
N LEU A 531 22.59 -14.05 12.84
CA LEU A 531 23.92 -14.55 12.52
C LEU A 531 24.69 -13.47 11.77
N GLU A 532 25.88 -13.16 12.26
CA GLU A 532 26.79 -12.20 11.64
C GLU A 532 28.15 -12.84 11.37
N ALA A 533 28.80 -12.40 10.30
CA ALA A 533 30.15 -12.79 9.95
C ALA A 533 30.96 -11.53 9.59
N ASP A 534 32.14 -11.37 10.20
CA ASP A 534 33.04 -10.24 9.99
C ASP A 534 34.51 -10.69 9.89
N SER A 535 35.14 -10.42 8.73
CA SER A 535 36.53 -10.78 8.43
C SER A 535 37.53 -9.70 8.83
N SER A 536 37.07 -8.53 9.26
CA SER A 536 37.87 -7.31 9.43
C SER A 536 38.25 -7.02 10.88
N VAL A 537 37.79 -7.86 11.82
CA VAL A 537 37.94 -7.64 13.26
C VAL A 537 38.73 -8.75 13.92
N ASP A 538 39.47 -8.38 14.96
CA ASP A 538 40.17 -9.33 15.83
C ASP A 538 39.16 -10.04 16.76
N PRO A 539 39.07 -11.38 16.72
CA PRO A 539 38.14 -12.14 17.55
C PRO A 539 38.35 -11.94 19.06
N ASP A 540 39.61 -11.96 19.52
CA ASP A 540 39.94 -11.87 20.95
C ASP A 540 39.65 -10.46 21.48
N LEU A 541 39.97 -9.44 20.67
CA LEU A 541 39.61 -8.06 20.97
C LEU A 541 38.08 -7.91 21.07
N THR A 542 37.33 -8.52 20.15
CA THR A 542 35.86 -8.44 20.15
C THR A 542 35.26 -9.09 21.39
N VAL A 543 35.76 -10.27 21.80
CA VAL A 543 35.34 -10.94 23.03
C VAL A 543 35.66 -10.08 24.26
N TRP A 544 36.84 -9.47 24.31
CA TRP A 544 37.22 -8.57 25.39
C TRP A 544 36.32 -7.33 25.47
N GLN A 545 36.04 -6.69 24.33
CA GLN A 545 35.17 -5.52 24.25
C GLN A 545 33.75 -5.84 24.74
N LEU A 546 33.16 -6.96 24.31
CA LEU A 546 31.84 -7.38 24.76
C LEU A 546 31.82 -7.76 26.24
N ARG A 547 32.86 -8.41 26.74
CA ARG A 547 33.01 -8.70 28.18
C ARG A 547 33.04 -7.42 29.00
N SER A 548 33.82 -6.44 28.59
CA SER A 548 33.89 -5.14 29.25
C SER A 548 32.53 -4.44 29.22
N TYR A 549 31.91 -4.36 28.03
CA TYR A 549 30.61 -3.74 27.83
C TYR A 549 29.52 -4.37 28.70
N TYR A 550 29.34 -5.69 28.69
CA TYR A 550 28.29 -6.34 29.47
C TYR A 550 28.54 -6.34 30.97
N THR A 551 29.81 -6.36 31.40
CA THR A 551 30.16 -6.22 32.82
C THR A 551 29.80 -4.82 33.34
N GLU A 552 29.98 -3.79 32.52
CA GLU A 552 29.61 -2.43 32.89
C GLU A 552 28.11 -2.18 32.79
N ALA A 553 27.45 -2.72 31.75
CA ALA A 553 26.00 -2.69 31.61
C ALA A 553 25.30 -3.33 32.84
N ALA A 554 25.82 -4.45 33.35
CA ALA A 554 25.30 -5.10 34.55
C ALA A 554 25.39 -4.28 35.84
N LYS A 555 26.21 -3.22 35.87
CA LYS A 555 26.30 -2.29 37.02
C LYS A 555 25.46 -1.04 36.83
N SER A 556 25.26 -0.61 35.59
CA SER A 556 24.77 0.73 35.25
C SER A 556 23.37 0.74 34.64
N ILE A 557 22.94 -0.35 34.01
CA ILE A 557 21.64 -0.46 33.35
C ILE A 557 20.66 -1.20 34.26
N LYS A 558 19.56 -0.53 34.57
CA LYS A 558 18.45 -1.12 35.33
C LYS A 558 17.85 -2.30 34.54
N ASP A 559 17.49 -3.36 35.26
CA ASP A 559 16.85 -4.55 34.69
C ASP A 559 17.70 -5.23 33.61
N PHE A 560 19.03 -5.08 33.69
CA PHE A 560 20.01 -5.84 32.91
C PHE A 560 20.86 -6.70 33.85
N SER A 561 21.06 -7.96 33.49
CA SER A 561 21.86 -8.92 34.24
C SER A 561 22.73 -9.74 33.30
N LEU A 562 24.04 -9.72 33.54
CA LEU A 562 24.97 -10.67 32.92
C LEU A 562 24.98 -11.95 33.78
N GLN A 563 24.30 -12.98 33.31
CA GLN A 563 24.10 -14.22 34.06
C GLN A 563 25.35 -15.11 34.07
N SER A 564 26.04 -15.23 32.92
CA SER A 564 27.25 -16.03 32.79
C SER A 564 28.06 -15.65 31.53
N ILE A 565 29.34 -16.02 31.57
CA ILE A 565 30.26 -15.99 30.43
C ILE A 565 30.95 -17.34 30.39
N ASP A 566 30.56 -18.19 29.43
CA ASP A 566 31.00 -19.57 29.36
C ASP A 566 31.88 -19.80 28.13
N ASN A 567 32.85 -20.70 28.27
CA ASN A 567 33.61 -21.22 27.13
C ASN A 567 33.00 -22.57 26.74
N VAL A 568 32.57 -22.69 25.49
CA VAL A 568 31.96 -23.90 24.92
C VAL A 568 32.65 -24.28 23.62
N THR A 569 32.23 -25.41 23.02
CA THR A 569 32.63 -25.79 21.67
C THR A 569 31.43 -25.68 20.75
N LEU A 570 31.58 -25.00 19.61
CA LEU A 570 30.57 -24.91 18.56
C LEU A 570 31.24 -25.20 17.21
N ALA A 571 30.62 -26.03 16.37
CA ALA A 571 31.17 -26.45 15.08
C ALA A 571 32.62 -26.98 15.13
N GLY A 572 33.03 -27.55 16.28
CA GLY A 572 34.38 -28.09 16.50
C GLY A 572 35.45 -27.06 16.90
N VAL A 573 35.10 -25.79 17.04
CA VAL A 573 36.01 -24.73 17.49
C VAL A 573 35.61 -24.16 18.86
N PRO A 574 36.55 -23.56 19.63
CA PRO A 574 36.22 -22.84 20.84
C PRO A 574 35.26 -21.66 20.57
N ALA A 575 34.30 -21.46 21.46
CA ALA A 575 33.35 -20.37 21.41
C ALA A 575 33.16 -19.74 22.80
N THR A 576 32.96 -18.43 22.85
CA THR A 576 32.57 -17.72 24.08
C THR A 576 31.08 -17.38 24.03
N VAL A 577 30.35 -17.72 25.08
CA VAL A 577 28.91 -17.48 25.21
C VAL A 577 28.64 -16.50 26.33
N PHE A 578 27.99 -15.39 26.02
CA PHE A 578 27.42 -14.47 27.00
C PHE A 578 25.94 -14.78 27.16
N ARG A 579 25.51 -15.05 28.40
CA ARG A 579 24.09 -15.19 28.74
C ARG A 579 23.64 -13.98 29.53
N ILE A 580 22.62 -13.32 29.03
CA ILE A 580 22.14 -12.04 29.51
C ILE A 580 20.65 -12.18 29.74
N HIS A 581 20.16 -11.60 30.83
CA HIS A 581 18.74 -11.34 31.02
C HIS A 581 18.53 -9.84 31.06
N GLN A 582 17.54 -9.34 30.34
CA GLN A 582 17.28 -7.90 30.27
C GLN A 582 15.81 -7.61 30.03
N THR A 583 15.36 -6.42 30.43
CA THR A 583 14.04 -5.90 30.06
C THR A 583 14.19 -4.82 28.99
N VAL A 584 13.58 -5.02 27.82
CA VAL A 584 13.58 -4.05 26.72
C VAL A 584 12.14 -3.62 26.46
N ASN A 585 11.86 -2.32 26.53
CA ASN A 585 10.51 -1.76 26.34
C ASN A 585 9.44 -2.44 27.23
N GLY A 586 9.80 -2.78 28.47
CA GLY A 586 8.90 -3.45 29.41
C GLY A 586 8.74 -4.96 29.19
N VAL A 587 9.45 -5.55 28.23
CA VAL A 587 9.43 -6.98 27.91
C VAL A 587 10.70 -7.65 28.46
N PRO A 588 10.59 -8.50 29.51
CA PRO A 588 11.69 -9.31 30.00
C PRO A 588 12.06 -10.40 28.98
N GLN A 589 13.35 -10.52 28.70
CA GLN A 589 13.88 -11.49 27.74
C GLN A 589 15.25 -12.03 28.14
N SER A 590 15.48 -13.26 27.74
CA SER A 590 16.79 -13.90 27.76
C SER A 590 17.50 -13.67 26.42
N LYS A 591 18.75 -13.23 26.47
CA LYS A 591 19.62 -13.00 25.31
C LYS A 591 20.89 -13.85 25.43
N GLN A 592 21.25 -14.49 24.33
CA GLN A 592 22.52 -15.21 24.20
C GLN A 592 23.34 -14.59 23.07
N VAL A 593 24.62 -14.36 23.31
CA VAL A 593 25.59 -13.93 22.28
C VAL A 593 26.73 -14.94 22.26
N ILE A 594 26.94 -15.58 21.12
CA ILE A 594 27.94 -16.62 20.91
C ILE A 594 28.96 -16.09 19.90
N LEU A 595 30.23 -16.04 20.29
CA LEU A 595 31.33 -15.65 19.40
C LEU A 595 32.28 -16.82 19.22
N PHE A 596 32.68 -17.05 17.97
CA PHE A 596 33.63 -18.07 17.59
C PHE A 596 34.25 -17.72 16.24
N SER A 597 35.41 -18.31 15.94
CA SER A 597 36.13 -18.03 14.71
C SER A 597 36.62 -19.31 14.07
N ASP A 598 36.75 -19.30 12.75
CA ASP A 598 37.40 -20.40 12.05
C ASP A 598 38.94 -20.25 12.07
N SER A 599 39.63 -21.21 11.47
CA SER A 599 41.10 -21.22 11.40
C SER A 599 41.70 -20.08 10.59
N SER A 600 40.91 -19.37 9.78
CA SER A 600 41.36 -18.20 9.01
C SER A 600 41.28 -16.89 9.80
N GLY A 601 40.66 -16.91 10.99
CA GLY A 601 40.45 -15.72 11.82
C GLY A 601 39.14 -14.98 11.53
N GLN A 602 38.30 -15.52 10.64
CA GLN A 602 36.96 -14.99 10.37
C GLN A 602 36.07 -15.13 11.61
N LEU A 603 35.52 -14.02 12.10
CA LEU A 603 34.65 -14.00 13.27
C LEU A 603 33.20 -14.28 12.87
N TYR A 604 32.52 -15.10 13.65
CA TYR A 604 31.09 -15.34 13.58
C TYR A 604 30.46 -14.95 14.92
N ARG A 605 29.28 -14.32 14.84
CA ARG A 605 28.48 -13.96 16.01
C ARG A 605 27.05 -14.46 15.81
N ILE A 606 26.61 -15.34 16.70
CA ILE A 606 25.19 -15.72 16.78
C ILE A 606 24.59 -15.00 17.97
N THR A 607 23.53 -14.22 17.74
CA THR A 607 22.72 -13.59 18.77
C THR A 607 21.32 -14.19 18.74
N THR A 608 20.84 -14.67 19.88
CA THR A 608 19.46 -15.12 20.04
C THR A 608 18.78 -14.34 21.15
N THR A 609 17.51 -14.02 20.98
CA THR A 609 16.66 -13.49 22.06
C THR A 609 15.39 -14.31 22.18
N LEU A 610 14.88 -14.42 23.40
CA LEU A 610 13.62 -15.07 23.70
C LEU A 610 12.98 -14.39 24.91
N ASN A 611 11.76 -13.87 24.73
CA ASN A 611 10.95 -13.32 25.80
C ASN A 611 10.66 -14.39 26.84
N ASP A 612 10.65 -14.01 28.12
CA ASP A 612 10.43 -14.98 29.20
C ASP A 612 9.06 -15.66 29.07
N THR A 613 8.05 -14.89 28.67
CA THR A 613 6.66 -15.32 28.40
C THR A 613 6.53 -16.28 27.22
N ASN A 614 7.53 -16.33 26.32
CA ASN A 614 7.61 -17.25 25.18
C ASN A 614 8.69 -18.32 25.38
N GLY A 615 9.24 -18.43 26.58
CA GLY A 615 10.29 -19.38 26.96
C GLY A 615 9.84 -20.84 27.04
N THR A 616 8.97 -21.30 26.14
CA THR A 616 8.46 -22.67 26.08
C THR A 616 9.58 -23.66 25.74
N PRO A 617 9.46 -24.94 26.15
CA PRO A 617 10.44 -25.98 25.79
C PRO A 617 10.67 -26.06 24.28
N GLU A 618 9.61 -25.94 23.48
CA GLU A 618 9.65 -26.00 22.02
C GLU A 618 10.46 -24.84 21.41
N GLN A 619 10.23 -23.60 21.85
CA GLN A 619 10.96 -22.44 21.33
C GLN A 619 12.45 -22.48 21.73
N LYS A 620 12.75 -22.88 22.97
CA LYS A 620 14.13 -23.09 23.44
C LYS A 620 14.85 -24.15 22.63
N ALA A 621 14.20 -25.29 22.39
CA ALA A 621 14.76 -26.38 21.60
C ALA A 621 14.97 -25.98 20.13
N ALA A 622 14.06 -25.19 19.54
CA ALA A 622 14.20 -24.70 18.18
C ALA A 622 15.41 -23.76 18.01
N LEU A 623 15.59 -22.81 18.94
CA LEU A 623 16.76 -21.94 18.99
C LEU A 623 18.06 -22.74 19.15
N GLU A 624 18.10 -23.65 20.12
CA GLU A 624 19.27 -24.48 20.36
C GLU A 624 19.63 -25.35 19.14
N LYS A 625 18.62 -25.97 18.50
CA LYS A 625 18.79 -26.74 17.26
C LYS A 625 19.36 -25.87 16.14
N ALA A 626 18.85 -24.65 15.96
CA ALA A 626 19.35 -23.73 14.93
C ALA A 626 20.82 -23.34 15.20
N VAL A 627 21.16 -22.99 16.44
CA VAL A 627 22.54 -22.68 16.85
C VAL A 627 23.47 -23.86 16.59
N GLN A 628 23.10 -25.06 17.04
CA GLN A 628 23.91 -26.28 16.91
C GLN A 628 24.02 -26.78 15.46
N SER A 629 23.12 -26.33 14.57
CA SER A 629 23.15 -26.69 13.16
C SER A 629 24.25 -25.99 12.37
N PHE A 630 24.86 -24.93 12.93
CA PHE A 630 25.95 -24.22 12.28
C PHE A 630 27.13 -25.16 12.00
N LYS A 631 27.61 -25.15 10.76
CA LYS A 631 28.78 -25.90 10.32
C LYS A 631 29.60 -25.06 9.35
N PHE A 632 30.92 -25.13 9.45
CA PHE A 632 31.79 -24.63 8.40
C PHE A 632 31.55 -25.43 7.11
N ALA A 633 31.35 -24.70 6.01
CA ALA A 633 31.34 -25.29 4.68
C ALA A 633 32.77 -25.74 4.33
N LYS A 634 32.89 -26.81 3.55
CA LYS A 634 34.17 -27.36 3.11
C LYS A 634 34.57 -26.84 1.75
#